data_AF-A0A0K8J4F3-F1
#
_entry.id   AF-A0A0K8J4F3-F1
#
_cell.length_a   1.000
_cell.length_b   1.000
_cell.length_c   1.000
_cell.angle_alpha   90.00
_cell.angle_beta   90.00
_cell.angle_gamma   90.00
#
_symmetry.space_group_name_H-M   'P 1'
#
loop_
_entity.id
_entity.type
_entity.pdbx_description
1 polymer ?
#
loop_
_entity_poly.entity_id
_entity_poly.type
_entity_poly.pdbx_seq_one_letter_code
_entity_poly.pdbx_strand_id
1 'polypeptide(L)'
;MRKKSHISLAKFLVNNMKEHKVIKYKKAFYLGSILPDLIPSFLTKRHTFEETFDILINEIKSITINYDVSKGVSRYFARHLGVITHYLADYFTLPHNSTYTGTITDHVYYEKELKYQLREYIEIEDIHSKAIQGQVLNTFDEIIQFITKTHKEYLEALKTVKEDIRYIIELCSKVVNAIITLFDMTLEALQTGSSNKGLQLNQI
;
A
#
# COMPACT_ATOMS: atom_id res chain seq x y z
N MET A 1 4.69 -8.90 9.36
CA MET A 1 4.10 -8.26 10.55
C MET A 1 2.99 -9.16 11.12
N ARG A 2 2.48 -8.89 12.33
CA ARG A 2 1.25 -9.57 12.79
C ARG A 2 0.04 -9.05 12.02
N LYS A 3 -0.91 -9.93 11.68
CA LYS A 3 -2.25 -9.58 11.14
C LYS A 3 -2.93 -8.39 11.82
N LYS A 4 -2.86 -8.29 13.16
CA LYS A 4 -3.44 -7.16 13.91
C LYS A 4 -2.78 -5.82 13.56
N SER A 5 -1.48 -5.81 13.30
CA SER A 5 -0.73 -4.62 12.87
C SER A 5 -1.15 -4.22 11.45
N HIS A 6 -1.28 -5.17 10.51
CA HIS A 6 -1.81 -4.88 9.16
C HIS A 6 -3.23 -4.31 9.19
N ILE A 7 -4.11 -4.82 10.07
CA ILE A 7 -5.45 -4.26 10.24
C ILE A 7 -5.39 -2.83 10.83
N SER A 8 -4.47 -2.58 11.76
CA SER A 8 -4.27 -1.24 12.33
C SER A 8 -3.84 -0.24 11.27
N LEU A 9 -2.82 -0.59 10.48
CA LEU A 9 -2.33 0.20 9.35
C LEU A 9 -3.43 0.43 8.31
N ALA A 10 -4.17 -0.61 7.94
CA ALA A 10 -5.25 -0.51 6.97
C ALA A 10 -6.39 0.43 7.44
N LYS A 11 -6.75 0.40 8.73
CA LYS A 11 -7.71 1.35 9.31
C LYS A 11 -7.17 2.77 9.26
N PHE A 12 -5.91 2.97 9.61
CA PHE A 12 -5.25 4.28 9.53
C PHE A 12 -5.32 4.84 8.10
N LEU A 13 -4.91 4.07 7.10
CA LEU A 13 -4.95 4.51 5.70
C LEU A 13 -6.38 4.82 5.25
N VAL A 14 -7.33 3.92 5.48
CA VAL A 14 -8.74 4.15 5.08
C VAL A 14 -9.35 5.38 5.75
N ASN A 15 -9.02 5.63 7.02
CA ASN A 15 -9.48 6.81 7.74
C ASN A 15 -8.89 8.12 7.21
N ASN A 16 -7.71 8.08 6.60
CA ASN A 16 -7.10 9.24 5.96
C ASN A 16 -7.56 9.42 4.50
N MET A 17 -8.31 8.47 3.95
CA MET A 17 -8.91 8.52 2.61
C MET A 17 -10.44 8.68 2.66
N LYS A 18 -10.99 9.26 3.74
CA LYS A 18 -12.45 9.28 4.00
C LYS A 18 -13.28 9.90 2.89
N GLU A 19 -12.72 10.84 2.14
CA GLU A 19 -13.39 11.53 1.03
C GLU A 19 -13.38 10.70 -0.26
N HIS A 20 -12.51 9.70 -0.37
CA HIS A 20 -12.39 8.86 -1.55
C HIS A 20 -13.35 7.67 -1.52
N LYS A 21 -13.82 7.22 -2.70
CA LYS A 21 -14.82 6.15 -2.86
C LYS A 21 -14.39 4.79 -2.32
N VAL A 22 -13.10 4.58 -2.04
CA VAL A 22 -12.55 3.36 -1.40
C VAL A 22 -13.17 3.11 -0.02
N ILE A 23 -13.60 4.14 0.73
CA ILE A 23 -14.23 3.95 2.05
C ILE A 23 -15.49 3.08 1.99
N LYS A 24 -16.23 3.12 0.88
CA LYS A 24 -17.41 2.27 0.63
C LYS A 24 -17.07 0.78 0.66
N TYR A 25 -15.82 0.43 0.33
CA TYR A 25 -15.33 -0.93 0.25
C TYR A 25 -14.25 -1.25 1.29
N LYS A 26 -14.21 -0.51 2.41
CA LYS A 26 -13.22 -0.69 3.50
C LYS A 26 -13.04 -2.13 3.98
N LYS A 27 -14.13 -2.92 4.04
CA LYS A 27 -14.05 -4.34 4.45
C LYS A 27 -13.23 -5.18 3.46
N ALA A 28 -13.32 -4.88 2.16
CA ALA A 28 -12.51 -5.55 1.14
C ALA A 28 -11.04 -5.16 1.26
N PHE A 29 -10.75 -3.88 1.54
CA PHE A 29 -9.39 -3.42 1.85
C PHE A 29 -8.82 -4.15 3.07
N TYR A 30 -9.56 -4.19 4.19
CA TYR A 30 -9.12 -4.86 5.42
C TYR A 30 -8.90 -6.36 5.22
N LEU A 31 -9.74 -7.02 4.42
CA LEU A 31 -9.51 -8.41 4.06
C LEU A 31 -8.24 -8.55 3.24
N GLY A 32 -8.05 -7.68 2.23
CA GLY A 32 -6.84 -7.65 1.41
C GLY A 32 -5.56 -7.51 2.23
N SER A 33 -5.56 -6.64 3.26
CA SER A 33 -4.36 -6.38 4.08
C SER A 33 -3.91 -7.54 4.97
N ILE A 34 -4.74 -8.57 5.13
CA ILE A 34 -4.37 -9.80 5.84
C ILE A 34 -4.42 -11.04 4.94
N LEU A 35 -4.86 -10.90 3.69
CA LEU A 35 -5.08 -12.04 2.81
C LEU A 35 -3.80 -12.86 2.52
N PRO A 36 -2.62 -12.24 2.29
CA PRO A 36 -1.40 -13.01 2.04
C PRO A 36 -1.05 -13.96 3.20
N ASP A 37 -1.24 -13.52 4.44
CA ASP A 37 -1.08 -14.33 5.67
C ASP A 37 -2.09 -15.49 5.84
N LEU A 38 -3.12 -15.55 5.01
CA LEU A 38 -4.18 -16.56 5.08
C LEU A 38 -4.08 -17.59 3.94
N ILE A 39 -3.32 -17.30 2.89
CA ILE A 39 -3.19 -18.18 1.73
C ILE A 39 -2.00 -19.12 1.95
N PRO A 40 -2.15 -20.46 1.82
CA PRO A 40 -1.10 -21.44 2.14
C PRO A 40 0.26 -21.21 1.46
N SER A 41 0.32 -20.45 0.37
CA SER A 41 1.56 -20.07 -0.30
C SER A 41 2.60 -19.42 0.63
N PHE A 42 2.19 -18.79 1.74
CA PHE A 42 3.11 -18.24 2.75
C PHE A 42 4.07 -19.30 3.34
N LEU A 43 3.71 -20.59 3.30
CA LEU A 43 4.57 -21.69 3.75
C LEU A 43 5.76 -21.93 2.82
N THR A 44 5.64 -21.51 1.57
CA THR A 44 6.62 -21.77 0.50
C THR A 44 7.29 -20.52 -0.05
N LYS A 45 6.68 -19.34 0.14
CA LYS A 45 7.21 -18.04 -0.22
C LYS A 45 7.16 -17.13 1.00
N ARG A 46 8.31 -16.66 1.44
CA ARG A 46 8.43 -15.69 2.53
C ARG A 46 7.99 -14.33 2.00
N HIS A 47 7.38 -13.51 2.85
CA HIS A 47 6.98 -12.15 2.48
C HIS A 47 8.16 -11.18 2.48
N THR A 48 9.24 -11.56 1.79
CA THR A 48 10.45 -10.75 1.63
C THR A 48 10.39 -10.01 0.29
N PHE A 49 11.12 -8.91 0.20
CA PHE A 49 11.22 -8.13 -1.04
C PHE A 49 11.76 -9.01 -2.18
N GLU A 50 12.81 -9.78 -1.94
CA GLU A 50 13.48 -10.59 -2.96
C GLU A 50 12.60 -11.72 -3.52
N GLU A 51 11.69 -12.29 -2.71
CA GLU A 51 10.88 -13.44 -3.13
C GLU A 51 9.50 -13.06 -3.70
N THR A 52 8.96 -11.89 -3.34
CA THR A 52 7.55 -11.55 -3.64
C THR A 52 7.33 -10.20 -4.30
N PHE A 53 8.39 -9.46 -4.66
CA PHE A 53 8.25 -8.16 -5.31
C PHE A 53 7.56 -8.23 -6.68
N ASP A 54 7.72 -9.34 -7.41
CA ASP A 54 6.97 -9.63 -8.64
C ASP A 54 5.46 -9.71 -8.39
N ILE A 55 5.04 -10.29 -7.25
CA ILE A 55 3.65 -10.33 -6.83
C ILE A 55 3.15 -8.91 -6.55
N LEU A 56 3.90 -8.11 -5.80
CA LEU A 56 3.54 -6.71 -5.54
C LEU A 56 3.38 -5.91 -6.84
N ILE A 57 4.32 -6.05 -7.78
CA ILE A 57 4.28 -5.42 -9.11
C ILE A 57 2.98 -5.78 -9.84
N ASN A 58 2.62 -7.06 -9.86
CA ASN A 58 1.41 -7.54 -10.52
C ASN A 58 0.14 -7.02 -9.84
N GLU A 59 0.12 -6.95 -8.51
CA GLU A 59 -0.97 -6.38 -7.74
C GLU A 59 -1.16 -4.89 -8.07
N ILE A 60 -0.09 -4.09 -8.09
CA ILE A 60 -0.16 -2.67 -8.48
C ILE A 60 -0.65 -2.54 -9.92
N LYS A 61 -0.04 -3.28 -10.85
CA LYS A 61 -0.41 -3.28 -12.28
C LYS A 61 -1.88 -3.64 -12.51
N SER A 62 -2.43 -4.55 -11.71
CA SER A 62 -3.82 -4.99 -11.81
C SER A 62 -4.83 -3.89 -11.54
N ILE A 63 -4.48 -2.91 -10.69
CA ILE A 63 -5.37 -1.81 -10.30
C ILE A 63 -5.00 -0.45 -10.89
N THR A 64 -3.84 -0.33 -11.54
CA THR A 64 -3.42 0.92 -12.22
C THR A 64 -3.47 0.83 -13.74
N ILE A 65 -2.96 -0.26 -14.34
CA ILE A 65 -2.84 -0.40 -15.80
C ILE A 65 -3.99 -1.22 -16.37
N ASN A 66 -4.28 -2.37 -15.74
CA ASN A 66 -5.23 -3.34 -16.29
C ASN A 66 -6.68 -3.09 -15.82
N TYR A 67 -6.88 -2.12 -14.93
CA TYR A 67 -8.19 -1.87 -14.34
C TYR A 67 -9.05 -0.99 -15.23
N ASP A 68 -10.28 -1.45 -15.47
CA ASP A 68 -11.29 -0.67 -16.16
C ASP A 68 -11.88 0.39 -15.20
N VAL A 69 -11.26 1.57 -15.19
CA VAL A 69 -11.63 2.66 -14.26
C VAL A 69 -13.03 3.21 -14.51
N SER A 70 -13.63 3.00 -15.69
CA SER A 70 -14.99 3.48 -15.98
C SER A 70 -16.06 2.77 -15.13
N LYS A 71 -15.72 1.61 -14.56
CA LYS A 71 -16.56 0.89 -13.59
C LYS A 71 -16.54 1.50 -12.19
N GLY A 72 -15.70 2.51 -11.96
CA GLY A 72 -15.50 3.12 -10.66
C GLY A 72 -14.72 2.21 -9.70
N VAL A 73 -14.56 2.68 -8.47
CA VAL A 73 -13.96 1.88 -7.38
C VAL A 73 -14.85 0.69 -7.08
N SER A 74 -14.24 -0.49 -6.92
CA SER A 74 -14.93 -1.76 -6.62
C SER A 74 -14.32 -2.49 -5.41
N ARG A 75 -14.98 -3.59 -4.99
CA ARG A 75 -14.42 -4.52 -4.00
C ARG A 75 -13.10 -5.12 -4.48
N TYR A 76 -12.97 -5.38 -5.78
CA TYR A 76 -11.73 -5.89 -6.38
C TYR A 76 -10.61 -4.88 -6.16
N PHE A 77 -10.81 -3.63 -6.61
CA PHE A 77 -9.83 -2.55 -6.44
C PHE A 77 -9.39 -2.40 -4.98
N ALA A 78 -10.36 -2.28 -4.06
CA ALA A 78 -10.08 -2.09 -2.64
C ALA A 78 -9.33 -3.29 -2.03
N ARG A 79 -9.65 -4.53 -2.42
CA ARG A 79 -8.95 -5.73 -1.95
C ARG A 79 -7.49 -5.74 -2.40
N HIS A 80 -7.24 -5.49 -3.68
CA HIS A 80 -5.89 -5.44 -4.24
C HIS A 80 -5.06 -4.32 -3.57
N LEU A 81 -5.64 -3.14 -3.34
CA LEU A 81 -4.98 -2.07 -2.60
C LEU A 81 -4.61 -2.47 -1.15
N GLY A 82 -5.46 -3.29 -0.50
CA GLY A 82 -5.15 -3.91 0.78
C GLY A 82 -3.97 -4.89 0.70
N VAL A 83 -3.94 -5.75 -0.32
CA VAL A 83 -2.82 -6.70 -0.55
C VAL A 83 -1.51 -5.97 -0.80
N ILE A 84 -1.52 -4.88 -1.59
CA ILE A 84 -0.37 -4.01 -1.81
C ILE A 84 0.16 -3.47 -0.48
N THR A 85 -0.73 -2.93 0.36
CA THR A 85 -0.38 -2.41 1.69
C THR A 85 0.25 -3.50 2.58
N HIS A 86 -0.19 -4.75 2.47
CA HIS A 86 0.39 -5.86 3.21
C HIS A 86 1.87 -6.06 2.88
N TYR A 87 2.17 -6.26 1.60
CA TYR A 87 3.55 -6.49 1.14
C TYR A 87 4.46 -5.30 1.43
N LEU A 88 3.98 -4.08 1.17
CA LEU A 88 4.73 -2.86 1.50
C LEU A 88 5.10 -2.81 2.99
N ALA A 89 4.18 -3.17 3.88
CA ALA A 89 4.45 -3.13 5.31
C ALA A 89 5.45 -4.23 5.74
N ASP A 90 5.34 -5.42 5.16
CA ASP A 90 6.26 -6.53 5.45
C ASP A 90 7.67 -6.24 4.95
N TYR A 91 7.85 -5.68 3.76
CA TYR A 91 9.17 -5.33 3.22
C TYR A 91 9.94 -4.34 4.09
N PHE A 92 9.25 -3.53 4.88
CA PHE A 92 9.82 -2.53 5.78
C PHE A 92 9.73 -2.94 7.26
N THR A 93 9.59 -4.24 7.50
CA THR A 93 9.67 -4.86 8.82
C THR A 93 10.92 -5.72 8.87
N LEU A 94 11.86 -5.41 9.76
CA LEU A 94 13.20 -5.98 9.79
C LEU A 94 13.22 -7.52 9.74
N PRO A 95 12.41 -8.25 10.54
CA PRO A 95 12.34 -9.71 10.45
C PRO A 95 12.02 -10.33 9.08
N HIS A 96 11.47 -9.55 8.13
CA HIS A 96 11.15 -9.98 6.77
C HIS A 96 12.20 -9.57 5.74
N ASN A 97 13.41 -9.22 6.19
CA ASN A 97 14.51 -8.83 5.32
C ASN A 97 15.71 -9.76 5.48
N SER A 98 16.45 -9.95 4.39
CA SER A 98 17.62 -10.84 4.33
C SER A 98 18.74 -10.47 5.32
N THR A 99 18.79 -9.22 5.78
CA THR A 99 19.73 -8.73 6.81
C THR A 99 19.37 -9.16 8.23
N TYR A 100 18.22 -9.79 8.46
CA TYR A 100 17.80 -10.22 9.79
C TYR A 100 18.53 -11.48 10.24
N THR A 101 19.25 -11.38 11.36
CA THR A 101 20.05 -12.47 11.94
C THR A 101 19.45 -13.04 13.24
N GLY A 102 18.25 -12.60 13.62
CA GLY A 102 17.59 -13.05 14.86
C GLY A 102 16.90 -14.41 14.73
N THR A 103 16.52 -14.98 15.87
CA THR A 103 15.77 -16.24 15.94
C THR A 103 14.28 -16.02 15.66
N ILE A 104 13.54 -17.12 15.46
CA ILE A 104 12.06 -17.06 15.37
C ILE A 104 11.44 -16.47 16.65
N THR A 105 12.04 -16.72 17.82
CA THR A 105 11.59 -16.13 19.08
C THR A 105 11.76 -14.62 19.08
N ASP A 106 12.91 -14.14 18.60
CA ASP A 106 13.19 -12.71 18.47
C ASP A 106 12.21 -12.05 17.48
N HIS A 107 11.88 -12.73 16.37
CA HIS A 107 10.88 -12.28 15.40
C HIS A 107 9.54 -12.05 16.09
N VAL A 108 9.07 -13.07 16.84
CA VAL A 108 7.78 -13.00 17.54
C VAL A 108 7.75 -11.86 18.54
N TYR A 109 8.84 -11.61 19.26
CA TYR A 109 8.98 -10.48 20.19
C TYR A 109 8.98 -9.15 19.44
N TYR A 110 9.78 -9.03 18.38
CA TYR A 110 9.88 -7.83 17.54
C TYR A 110 8.52 -7.39 17.01
N GLU A 111 7.77 -8.32 16.39
CA GLU A 111 6.44 -7.98 15.88
C GLU A 111 5.41 -7.72 16.99
N LYS A 112 5.64 -8.23 18.22
CA LYS A 112 4.80 -7.89 19.37
C LYS A 112 5.02 -6.44 19.75
N GLU A 113 6.26 -5.99 19.82
CA GLU A 113 6.66 -4.61 20.12
C GLU A 113 6.15 -3.65 19.03
N LEU A 114 6.42 -3.96 17.75
CA LEU A 114 5.94 -3.20 16.59
C LEU A 114 4.43 -3.00 16.64
N LYS A 115 3.66 -4.04 16.99
CA LYS A 115 2.19 -3.95 17.10
C LYS A 115 1.72 -2.91 18.14
N TYR A 116 2.45 -2.71 19.25
CA TYR A 116 2.07 -1.71 20.25
C TYR A 116 2.52 -0.31 19.83
N GLN A 117 3.80 -0.15 19.44
CA GLN A 117 4.32 1.15 19.00
C GLN A 117 3.61 1.67 17.76
N LEU A 118 3.23 0.81 16.80
CA LEU A 118 2.48 1.22 15.62
C LEU A 118 1.13 1.84 16.01
N ARG A 119 0.45 1.32 17.03
CA ARG A 119 -0.82 1.88 17.49
C ARG A 119 -0.65 3.26 18.10
N GLU A 120 0.44 3.50 18.81
CA GLU A 120 0.72 4.82 19.38
C GLU A 120 1.10 5.79 18.26
N TYR A 121 1.89 5.34 17.29
CA TYR A 121 2.38 6.16 16.20
C TYR A 121 1.28 6.66 15.26
N ILE A 122 0.27 5.82 14.96
CA ILE A 122 -0.84 6.21 14.07
C ILE A 122 -1.82 7.22 14.69
N GLU A 123 -1.78 7.41 16.01
CA GLU A 123 -2.59 8.41 16.71
C GLU A 123 -1.92 9.79 16.73
N ILE A 124 -0.67 9.90 16.24
CA ILE A 124 0.01 11.19 16.10
C ILE A 124 -0.71 12.02 15.02
N GLU A 125 -1.13 13.23 15.40
CA GLU A 125 -1.77 14.16 14.47
C GLU A 125 -0.85 14.51 13.30
N ASP A 126 -1.46 14.72 12.13
CA ASP A 126 -0.79 15.09 10.88
C ASP A 126 0.26 14.09 10.36
N ILE A 127 0.38 12.89 10.93
CA ILE A 127 1.40 11.94 10.45
C ILE A 127 1.15 11.51 9.00
N HIS A 128 -0.12 11.33 8.62
CA HIS A 128 -0.49 11.02 7.24
C HIS A 128 -0.22 12.19 6.29
N SER A 129 -0.62 13.41 6.67
CA SER A 129 -0.43 14.58 5.81
C SER A 129 1.05 14.85 5.57
N LYS A 130 1.90 14.66 6.58
CA LYS A 130 3.37 14.69 6.44
C LYS A 130 3.89 13.57 5.53
N ALA A 131 3.38 12.36 5.69
CA ALA A 131 3.79 11.20 4.89
C ALA A 131 3.53 11.38 3.38
N ILE A 132 2.48 12.09 3.00
CA ILE A 132 2.14 12.30 1.58
C ILE A 132 2.80 13.55 0.96
N GLN A 133 3.45 14.41 1.75
CA GLN A 133 4.18 15.59 1.24
C GLN A 133 5.39 15.21 0.37
N GLY A 134 5.90 16.18 -0.39
CA GLY A 134 7.09 16.02 -1.25
C GLY A 134 6.75 15.48 -2.65
N GLN A 135 7.62 14.62 -3.20
CA GLN A 135 7.52 14.12 -4.58
C GLN A 135 6.14 13.54 -4.89
N VAL A 136 5.50 13.97 -5.98
CA VAL A 136 4.26 13.34 -6.47
C VAL A 136 4.64 12.18 -7.40
N LEU A 137 3.92 11.06 -7.29
CA LEU A 137 4.09 9.88 -8.15
C LEU A 137 2.86 9.79 -9.06
N ASN A 138 3.06 9.95 -10.36
CA ASN A 138 2.00 10.08 -11.37
C ASN A 138 1.99 8.94 -12.39
N THR A 139 2.85 7.93 -12.22
CA THR A 139 2.93 6.77 -13.11
C THR A 139 3.18 5.48 -12.34
N PHE A 140 2.83 4.35 -12.97
CA PHE A 140 3.17 3.03 -12.46
C PHE A 140 4.68 2.88 -12.23
N ASP A 141 5.51 3.31 -13.19
CA ASP A 141 6.96 3.17 -13.10
C ASP A 141 7.56 4.01 -11.96
N GLU A 142 7.06 5.22 -11.74
CA GLU A 142 7.47 6.06 -10.60
C GLU A 142 7.14 5.41 -9.26
N ILE A 143 5.99 4.74 -9.14
CA ILE A 143 5.62 3.98 -7.93
C ILE A 143 6.62 2.84 -7.68
N ILE A 144 6.92 2.03 -8.71
CA ILE A 144 7.86 0.91 -8.59
C ILE A 144 9.27 1.40 -8.27
N GLN A 145 9.74 2.46 -8.92
CA GLN A 145 11.03 3.06 -8.66
C GLN A 145 11.12 3.63 -7.24
N PHE A 146 10.07 4.31 -6.78
CA PHE A 146 9.99 4.83 -5.42
C PHE A 146 10.11 3.70 -4.38
N ILE A 147 9.29 2.65 -4.50
CA ILE A 147 9.33 1.49 -3.59
C ILE A 147 10.73 0.86 -3.57
N THR A 148 11.33 0.64 -4.75
CA THR A 148 12.64 0.01 -4.87
C THR A 148 13.74 0.87 -4.26
N LYS A 149 13.71 2.19 -4.49
CA LYS A 149 14.69 3.13 -3.93
C LYS A 149 14.56 3.19 -2.41
N THR A 150 13.33 3.37 -1.90
CA THR A 150 13.08 3.48 -0.46
C THR A 150 13.42 2.18 0.27
N HIS A 151 13.23 1.01 -0.35
CA HIS A 151 13.65 -0.27 0.27
C HIS A 151 15.18 -0.36 0.41
N LYS A 152 15.94 0.07 -0.59
CA LYS A 152 17.41 0.15 -0.48
C LYS A 152 17.86 1.09 0.63
N GLU A 153 17.26 2.28 0.71
CA GLU A 153 17.52 3.25 1.78
C GLU A 153 17.18 2.66 3.16
N TYR A 154 16.05 1.96 3.27
CA TYR A 154 15.65 1.25 4.47
C TYR A 154 16.66 0.18 4.90
N LEU A 155 17.22 -0.58 3.95
CA LEU A 155 18.24 -1.58 4.23
C LEU A 155 19.53 -0.99 4.82
N GLU A 156 19.84 0.28 4.53
CA GLU A 156 20.98 1.02 5.09
C GLU A 156 20.65 1.76 6.40
N ALA A 157 19.36 1.97 6.69
CA ALA A 157 18.90 2.71 7.86
C ALA A 157 19.10 1.97 9.19
N LEU A 158 18.94 2.73 10.29
CA LEU A 158 19.02 2.21 11.66
C LEU A 158 17.94 1.14 11.91
N LYS A 159 18.37 -0.03 12.40
CA LYS A 159 17.51 -1.20 12.62
C LYS A 159 16.77 -1.12 13.95
N THR A 160 15.64 -0.41 13.97
CA THR A 160 14.77 -0.31 15.17
C THR A 160 13.29 -0.38 14.79
N VAL A 161 12.46 -0.84 15.72
CA VAL A 161 11.00 -0.92 15.55
C VAL A 161 10.40 0.44 15.18
N LYS A 162 10.89 1.51 15.81
CA LYS A 162 10.42 2.87 15.55
C LYS A 162 10.72 3.32 14.12
N GLU A 163 11.91 2.98 13.62
CA GLU A 163 12.31 3.33 12.26
C GLU A 163 11.52 2.52 11.22
N ASP A 164 11.33 1.22 11.44
CA ASP A 164 10.43 0.38 10.64
C ASP A 164 9.02 1.02 10.55
N ILE A 165 8.43 1.42 11.68
CA ILE A 165 7.11 2.05 11.69
C ILE A 165 7.07 3.35 10.88
N ARG A 166 8.12 4.18 10.98
CA ARG A 166 8.23 5.42 10.20
C ARG A 166 8.21 5.11 8.70
N TYR A 167 9.07 4.21 8.24
CA TYR A 167 9.11 3.79 6.84
C TYR A 167 7.79 3.16 6.38
N ILE A 168 7.19 2.27 7.16
CA ILE A 168 5.91 1.62 6.85
C ILE A 168 4.82 2.67 6.63
N ILE A 169 4.68 3.64 7.54
CA ILE A 169 3.65 4.68 7.46
C ILE A 169 3.89 5.60 6.27
N GLU A 170 5.11 6.09 6.09
CA GLU A 170 5.46 6.98 5.00
C GLU A 170 5.22 6.31 3.64
N LEU A 171 5.82 5.15 3.43
CA LEU A 171 5.74 4.41 2.17
C LEU A 171 4.31 3.99 1.84
N CYS A 172 3.59 3.39 2.79
CA CYS A 172 2.23 2.92 2.53
C CYS A 172 1.29 4.09 2.24
N SER A 173 1.39 5.19 2.99
CA SER A 173 0.55 6.38 2.73
C SER A 173 0.86 6.96 1.35
N LYS A 174 2.15 7.07 0.99
CA LYS A 174 2.58 7.62 -0.30
C LYS A 174 2.12 6.78 -1.49
N VAL A 175 2.34 5.47 -1.44
CA VAL A 175 1.98 4.55 -2.53
C VAL A 175 0.46 4.44 -2.67
N VAL A 176 -0.27 4.33 -1.55
CA VAL A 176 -1.74 4.28 -1.58
C VAL A 176 -2.32 5.58 -2.16
N ASN A 177 -1.80 6.74 -1.73
CA ASN A 177 -2.21 8.02 -2.29
C ASN A 177 -1.95 8.09 -3.80
N ALA A 178 -0.74 7.70 -4.24
CA ALA A 178 -0.38 7.70 -5.66
C ALA A 178 -1.29 6.82 -6.51
N ILE A 179 -1.63 5.60 -6.05
CA ILE A 179 -2.54 4.70 -6.77
C ILE A 179 -3.94 5.30 -6.89
N ILE A 180 -4.42 5.99 -5.85
CA ILE A 180 -5.73 6.67 -5.88
C ILE A 180 -5.69 7.87 -6.82
N THR A 181 -4.65 8.69 -6.76
CA THR A 181 -4.48 9.82 -7.68
C THR A 181 -4.45 9.35 -9.13
N LEU A 182 -3.73 8.26 -9.45
CA LEU A 182 -3.74 7.64 -10.77
C LEU A 182 -5.14 7.21 -11.22
N PHE A 183 -5.89 6.57 -10.31
CA PHE A 183 -7.26 6.16 -10.57
C PHE A 183 -8.15 7.36 -10.93
N ASP A 184 -8.11 8.42 -10.11
CA ASP A 184 -8.93 9.61 -10.27
C ASP A 184 -8.57 10.37 -11.55
N MET A 185 -7.27 10.59 -11.82
CA MET A 185 -6.81 11.22 -13.06
C MET A 185 -7.28 10.46 -14.31
N THR A 186 -7.22 9.12 -14.28
CA THR A 186 -7.66 8.31 -15.43
C THR A 186 -9.18 8.39 -15.60
N LEU A 187 -9.94 8.39 -14.50
CA LEU A 187 -11.39 8.52 -14.53
C LEU A 187 -11.83 9.91 -15.06
N GLU A 188 -11.17 10.98 -14.62
CA GLU A 188 -11.40 12.35 -15.09
C GLU A 188 -11.09 12.49 -16.59
N ALA A 189 -9.97 11.92 -17.06
CA ALA A 189 -9.61 11.90 -18.48
C ALA A 189 -10.67 11.19 -19.35
N LEU A 190 -11.27 10.09 -18.86
CA LEU A 190 -12.36 9.41 -19.57
C LEU A 190 -13.65 10.23 -19.61
N GLN A 191 -13.98 10.92 -18.52
CA GLN A 191 -15.19 11.74 -18.44
C GLN A 191 -15.09 12.98 -19.35
N THR A 192 -13.94 13.65 -19.35
CA THR A 192 -13.65 14.80 -20.22
C THR A 192 -13.56 14.39 -21.69
N GLY A 193 -12.90 13.27 -22.00
CA GLY A 193 -12.82 12.71 -23.36
C GLY A 193 -14.19 12.26 -23.91
N SER A 194 -15.08 11.73 -23.06
CA SER A 194 -16.45 11.37 -23.45
C SER A 194 -17.33 12.60 -23.69
N SER A 195 -17.14 13.66 -22.91
CA SER A 195 -17.86 14.93 -23.06
C SER A 195 -17.53 15.64 -24.37
N ASN A 196 -16.26 15.59 -24.81
CA ASN A 196 -15.85 16.17 -26.09
C ASN A 196 -16.34 15.38 -27.32
N LYS A 197 -16.52 14.05 -27.22
CA LYS A 197 -17.13 13.25 -28.30
C LYS A 197 -18.62 13.49 -28.46
N GLY A 198 -19.35 13.78 -27.38
CA GLY A 198 -20.78 14.12 -27.41
C GLY A 198 -21.08 15.45 -28.10
N LEU A 199 -20.15 16.42 -28.05
CA LEU A 199 -20.28 17.71 -28.72
C LEU A 199 -20.06 17.64 -30.25
N GLN A 200 -19.25 16.69 -30.75
CA GLN A 200 -19.01 16.53 -32.19
C GLN A 200 -20.14 15.78 -32.92
N LEU A 201 -20.92 14.95 -32.22
CA LEU A 201 -22.03 14.19 -32.82
C LEU A 201 -23.31 15.01 -33.04
N ASN A 202 -23.41 16.22 -32.48
CA ASN A 202 -24.56 17.12 -32.62
C ASN A 202 -24.38 18.22 -33.67
N GLN A 203 -23.41 18.09 -34.60
CA GLN A 203 -23.15 19.06 -35.68
C GLN A 203 -23.29 18.49 -37.10
N ILE A 204 -24.08 17.42 -37.29
CA ILE A 204 -24.40 16.88 -38.62
C ILE A 204 -25.91 16.81 -38.79
#